data_AF-A0AAW9KZR2-F1
#
_entry.id   AF-A0AAW9KZR2-F1
#
_cell.length_a   1.000
_cell.length_b   1.000
_cell.length_c   1.000
_cell.angle_alpha   90.00
_cell.angle_beta   90.00
_cell.angle_gamma   90.00
#
_symmetry.space_group_name_H-M   'P 1'
#
loop_
_entity.id
_entity.type
_entity.pdbx_description
1 polymer ?
#
loop_
_entity_poly.entity_id
_entity_poly.type
_entity_poly.pdbx_seq_one_letter_code
_entity_poly.pdbx_strand_id
1 'polypeptide(L)'
;MTISVESSVTTAGSGGGDGGGGVTSSSSTSTEVTVAPVCFYKPGRTGAETAQGINDTKKVLDESSKKVVGPVGTRFREATDDMSKQMDKNYPDYESHKDDTQGRWYYRHCDASRLEPKTNPTFKEDLEKERKAFEEANPDQNIWVPAGQQAPRPYISGTRLAKVAWDAVKIPAPTVETNPKVGSQGATLVGMDTWVWATGNTPTSVTAKATAGSTTATITAGSSGLQLSAPDGKASCTGFGVAWHSGMPEGSSPCTISFNRSSAHLGGTTPLTIKVAYSASYTATDGNSGTLPAITTTSTVNLPVAEVQTLTTNGKNPRQN
;
A
#
# COMPACT_ATOMS: atom_id res chain seq x y z
N MET A 1 -9.49 14.10 6.23
CA MET A 1 -10.22 12.92 6.72
C MET A 1 -9.22 12.01 7.39
N THR A 2 -9.65 11.24 8.39
CA THR A 2 -8.82 10.21 9.03
C THR A 2 -9.15 8.86 8.40
N ILE A 3 -8.11 8.09 8.12
CA ILE A 3 -8.17 6.73 7.60
C ILE A 3 -7.65 5.82 8.71
N SER A 4 -8.41 4.79 9.06
CA SER A 4 -7.92 3.72 9.93
C SER A 4 -7.31 2.61 9.07
N VAL A 5 -6.07 2.23 9.35
CA VAL A 5 -5.36 1.14 8.67
C VAL A 5 -5.06 0.06 9.70
N GLU A 6 -5.71 -1.09 9.54
CA GLU A 6 -5.42 -2.31 10.30
C GLU A 6 -4.58 -3.23 9.43
N SER A 7 -3.40 -3.62 9.88
CA SER A 7 -2.56 -4.56 9.16
C SER A 7 -2.28 -5.79 10.01
N SER A 8 -2.20 -6.94 9.36
CA SER A 8 -1.82 -8.20 9.96
C SER A 8 -0.78 -8.90 9.11
N VAL A 9 0.22 -9.49 9.74
CA VAL A 9 1.23 -10.30 9.05
C VAL A 9 1.05 -11.77 9.41
N THR A 10 1.33 -12.66 8.46
CA THR A 10 1.48 -14.10 8.71
C THR A 10 2.96 -14.42 8.57
N THR A 11 3.57 -15.03 9.59
CA THR A 11 5.00 -15.37 9.55
C THR A 11 5.24 -16.83 9.19
N ALA A 12 6.45 -17.12 8.71
CA ALA A 12 6.90 -18.49 8.50
C ALA A 12 6.97 -19.20 9.87
N GLY A 13 6.30 -20.35 9.99
CA GLY A 13 6.32 -21.13 11.22
C GLY A 13 7.71 -21.69 11.49
N SER A 14 8.27 -21.40 12.67
CA SER A 14 9.50 -22.03 13.16
C SER A 14 9.17 -23.45 13.66
N GLY A 15 9.15 -24.42 12.76
CA GLY A 15 9.01 -25.85 13.12
C GLY A 15 10.25 -26.34 13.85
N GLY A 16 10.28 -26.18 15.17
CA GLY A 16 11.36 -26.64 16.04
C GLY A 16 10.80 -27.13 17.37
N GLY A 17 10.06 -28.24 17.33
CA GLY A 17 9.54 -28.93 18.49
C GLY A 17 8.95 -30.26 18.06
N ASP A 18 9.39 -31.35 18.70
CA ASP A 18 8.94 -32.71 18.42
C ASP A 18 7.40 -32.81 18.43
N GLY A 19 6.83 -33.03 17.25
CA GLY A 19 5.42 -33.36 17.05
C GLY A 19 4.44 -32.17 16.97
N GLY A 20 4.00 -31.85 15.75
CA GLY A 20 2.78 -31.05 15.51
C GLY A 20 2.99 -29.90 14.52
N GLY A 21 2.04 -29.75 13.58
CA GLY A 21 2.12 -28.89 12.40
C GLY A 21 2.64 -27.46 12.65
N GLY A 22 3.41 -26.96 11.68
CA GLY A 22 4.04 -25.65 11.75
C GLY A 22 3.07 -24.55 12.17
N VAL A 23 3.35 -23.92 13.30
CA VAL A 23 2.51 -22.87 13.88
C VAL A 23 2.75 -21.58 13.11
N THR A 24 1.81 -21.17 12.27
CA THR A 24 1.79 -19.81 11.71
C THR A 24 1.40 -18.83 12.80
N SER A 25 2.24 -17.82 13.05
CA SER A 25 1.92 -16.74 13.98
C SER A 25 1.39 -15.54 13.21
N SER A 26 0.37 -14.88 13.77
CA SER A 26 -0.21 -13.66 13.23
C SER A 26 -0.13 -12.54 14.25
N SER A 27 0.37 -11.37 13.83
CA SER A 27 0.34 -10.15 14.64
C SER A 27 -0.36 -9.04 13.88
N SER A 28 -1.07 -8.17 14.60
CA SER A 28 -1.81 -7.06 14.02
C SER A 28 -1.37 -5.71 14.60
N THR A 29 -1.47 -4.67 13.77
CA THR A 29 -1.21 -3.28 14.15
C THR A 29 -2.30 -2.39 13.57
N SER A 30 -2.62 -1.30 14.28
CA SER A 30 -3.55 -0.28 13.81
C SER A 30 -2.85 1.07 13.78
N THR A 31 -3.06 1.83 12.71
CA THR A 31 -2.49 3.16 12.52
C THR A 31 -3.53 4.08 11.90
N GLU A 32 -3.59 5.31 12.40
CA GLU A 32 -4.41 6.36 11.79
C GLU A 32 -3.58 7.23 10.85
N VAL A 33 -4.10 7.47 9.64
CA VAL A 33 -3.46 8.31 8.64
C VAL A 33 -4.40 9.45 8.27
N THR A 34 -3.91 10.69 8.32
CA THR A 34 -4.67 11.86 7.89
C THR A 34 -4.42 12.12 6.40
N VAL A 35 -5.50 12.18 5.62
CA VAL A 35 -5.44 12.47 4.18
C VAL A 35 -6.37 13.62 3.82
N ALA A 36 -5.89 14.52 2.96
CA ALA A 36 -6.73 15.51 2.31
C ALA A 36 -7.40 14.88 1.08
N PRO A 37 -8.74 14.79 1.03
CA PRO A 37 -9.44 14.27 -0.14
C PRO A 37 -9.19 15.19 -1.34
N VAL A 38 -8.99 14.60 -2.51
CA VAL A 38 -8.81 15.32 -3.78
C VAL A 38 -10.11 15.99 -4.17
N CYS A 39 -11.20 15.24 -4.16
CA CYS A 39 -12.54 15.70 -4.47
C CYS A 39 -13.45 15.65 -3.24
N PHE A 40 -14.20 16.72 -3.01
CA PHE A 40 -15.07 16.87 -1.85
C PHE A 40 -16.17 17.90 -2.13
N TYR A 41 -17.20 17.89 -1.29
CA TYR A 41 -18.21 18.94 -1.27
C TYR A 41 -17.70 20.15 -0.48
N LYS A 42 -17.59 21.29 -1.16
CA LYS A 42 -17.16 22.56 -0.56
C LYS A 42 -18.38 23.39 -0.18
N PRO A 43 -18.41 24.03 1.01
CA PRO A 43 -19.52 24.89 1.40
C PRO A 43 -19.64 26.08 0.45
N GLY A 44 -20.86 26.33 -0.01
CA GLY A 44 -21.24 27.48 -0.82
C GLY A 44 -22.14 28.45 -0.06
N ARG A 45 -23.07 29.03 -0.81
CA ARG A 45 -24.03 30.04 -0.36
C ARG A 45 -25.14 29.43 0.50
N THR A 46 -25.78 30.29 1.29
CA THR A 46 -26.99 29.95 2.05
C THR A 46 -28.19 29.70 1.14
N GLY A 47 -29.27 29.15 1.68
CA GLY A 47 -30.51 28.92 0.93
C GLY A 47 -31.03 30.21 0.31
N ALA A 48 -31.12 31.27 1.11
CA ALA A 48 -31.57 32.60 0.70
C ALA A 48 -30.67 33.21 -0.39
N GLU A 49 -29.35 33.19 -0.19
CA GLU A 49 -28.39 33.74 -1.15
C GLU A 49 -28.37 32.96 -2.48
N THR A 50 -28.53 31.63 -2.42
CA THR A 50 -28.63 30.79 -3.63
C THR A 50 -29.94 31.09 -4.36
N ALA A 51 -31.08 31.11 -3.67
CA ALA A 51 -32.36 31.37 -4.30
C ALA A 51 -32.45 32.74 -4.95
N GLN A 52 -31.97 33.77 -4.26
CA GLN A 52 -31.86 35.12 -4.82
C GLN A 52 -30.98 35.12 -6.07
N GLY A 53 -29.77 34.55 -5.98
CA GLY A 53 -28.84 34.52 -7.10
C GLY A 53 -29.37 33.75 -8.33
N ILE A 54 -30.08 32.64 -8.12
CA ILE A 54 -30.69 31.87 -9.21
C ILE A 54 -31.82 32.67 -9.86
N ASN A 55 -32.71 33.26 -9.06
CA ASN A 55 -33.84 34.05 -9.56
C ASN A 55 -33.38 35.29 -10.34
N ASP A 56 -32.38 36.00 -9.83
CA ASP A 56 -31.79 37.15 -10.52
C ASP A 56 -31.17 36.74 -11.86
N THR A 57 -30.45 35.60 -11.88
CA THR A 57 -29.85 35.07 -13.12
C THR A 57 -30.92 34.69 -14.13
N LYS A 58 -31.96 33.95 -13.73
CA LYS A 58 -33.07 33.56 -14.60
C LYS A 58 -33.79 34.77 -15.18
N LYS A 59 -34.00 35.82 -14.38
CA LYS A 59 -34.58 37.08 -14.84
C LYS A 59 -33.72 37.76 -15.91
N VAL A 60 -32.41 37.84 -15.71
CA VAL A 60 -31.48 38.40 -16.70
C VAL A 60 -31.49 37.60 -17.99
N LEU A 61 -31.54 36.26 -17.90
CA LEU A 61 -31.61 35.37 -19.05
C LEU A 61 -32.90 35.60 -19.86
N ASP A 62 -34.06 35.65 -19.21
CA ASP A 62 -35.36 35.94 -19.84
C ASP A 62 -35.42 37.33 -20.49
N GLU A 63 -34.93 38.36 -19.80
CA GLU A 63 -34.88 39.73 -20.35
C GLU A 63 -33.93 39.83 -21.55
N SER A 64 -32.79 39.12 -21.51
CA SER A 64 -31.83 39.10 -22.61
C SER A 64 -32.39 38.35 -23.82
N SER A 65 -33.11 37.24 -23.59
CA SER A 65 -33.64 36.40 -24.67
C SER A 65 -34.75 37.10 -25.46
N LYS A 66 -35.53 37.96 -24.81
CA LYS A 66 -36.54 38.81 -25.44
C LYS A 66 -35.96 39.91 -26.34
N LYS A 67 -34.73 40.35 -26.09
CA LYS A 67 -34.07 41.41 -26.87
C LYS A 67 -33.50 40.92 -28.20
N VAL A 68 -33.24 39.62 -28.34
CA VAL A 68 -32.66 39.04 -29.56
C VAL A 68 -33.78 38.58 -30.50
N VAL A 69 -33.82 39.15 -31.71
CA VAL A 69 -34.88 38.91 -32.70
C VAL A 69 -34.34 38.08 -33.88
N GLY A 70 -35.25 37.45 -34.63
CA GLY A 70 -34.92 36.64 -35.81
C GLY A 70 -34.41 35.24 -35.48
N PRO A 71 -33.85 34.51 -36.47
CA PRO A 71 -33.43 33.11 -36.31
C PRO A 71 -32.38 32.89 -35.20
N VAL A 72 -31.54 33.89 -34.93
CA VAL A 72 -30.56 33.88 -33.83
C VAL A 72 -31.26 33.95 -32.47
N GLY A 73 -32.37 34.70 -32.37
CA GLY A 73 -33.14 34.84 -31.14
C GLY A 73 -33.81 33.54 -30.68
N THR A 74 -34.22 32.68 -31.62
CA THR A 74 -34.77 31.35 -31.27
C THR A 74 -33.70 30.47 -30.63
N ARG A 75 -32.52 30.35 -31.25
CA ARG A 75 -31.40 29.58 -30.67
C ARG A 75 -30.92 30.14 -29.33
N PHE A 76 -30.93 31.46 -29.19
CA PHE A 76 -30.56 32.10 -27.93
C PHE A 76 -31.57 31.79 -26.83
N ARG A 77 -32.87 31.83 -27.13
CA ARG A 77 -33.94 31.41 -26.19
C ARG A 77 -33.77 29.95 -25.74
N GLU A 78 -33.50 29.04 -26.68
CA GLU A 78 -33.21 27.64 -26.36
C GLU A 78 -32.02 27.51 -25.40
N ALA A 79 -30.93 28.22 -25.65
CA ALA A 79 -29.75 28.22 -24.78
C ALA A 79 -30.05 28.79 -23.37
N THR A 80 -30.81 29.89 -23.28
CA THR A 80 -31.18 30.48 -21.98
C THR A 80 -32.12 29.59 -21.17
N ASP A 81 -33.04 28.91 -21.85
CA ASP A 81 -33.95 27.94 -21.23
C ASP A 81 -33.18 26.73 -20.70
N ASP A 82 -32.23 26.21 -21.46
CA ASP A 82 -31.40 25.09 -21.04
C ASP A 82 -30.47 25.46 -19.87
N MET A 83 -29.91 26.67 -19.85
CA MET A 83 -29.19 27.18 -18.68
C MET A 83 -30.08 27.23 -17.44
N SER A 84 -31.32 27.70 -17.58
CA SER A 84 -32.29 27.77 -16.48
C SER A 84 -32.64 26.39 -15.95
N LYS A 85 -32.92 25.42 -16.84
CA LYS A 85 -33.14 24.01 -16.47
C LYS A 85 -31.92 23.39 -15.80
N GLN A 86 -30.72 23.74 -16.25
CA GLN A 86 -29.49 23.25 -15.63
C GLN A 86 -29.31 23.79 -14.21
N MET A 87 -29.70 25.04 -13.95
CA MET A 87 -29.70 25.61 -12.60
C MET A 87 -30.69 24.88 -11.69
N ASP A 88 -31.90 24.57 -12.18
CA ASP A 88 -32.90 23.78 -11.43
C ASP A 88 -32.40 22.37 -11.12
N LYS A 89 -31.77 21.72 -12.10
CA LYS A 89 -31.16 20.41 -11.92
C LYS A 89 -30.00 20.43 -10.92
N ASN A 90 -29.20 21.48 -10.92
CA ASN A 90 -28.04 21.61 -10.04
C ASN A 90 -28.42 22.02 -8.62
N TYR A 91 -29.57 22.67 -8.44
CA TYR A 91 -30.09 23.14 -7.16
C TYR A 91 -31.56 22.72 -7.02
N PRO A 92 -31.83 21.42 -6.86
CA PRO A 92 -33.20 20.91 -6.76
C PRO A 92 -33.92 21.57 -5.58
N ASP A 93 -35.17 21.99 -5.80
CA ASP A 93 -36.03 22.60 -4.77
C ASP A 93 -35.44 23.83 -4.07
N TYR A 94 -34.51 24.56 -4.70
CA TYR A 94 -33.83 25.71 -4.08
C TYR A 94 -34.80 26.79 -3.57
N GLU A 95 -35.95 26.95 -4.21
CA GLU A 95 -36.97 27.93 -3.80
C GLU A 95 -37.55 27.62 -2.42
N SER A 96 -37.59 26.35 -2.02
CA SER A 96 -38.03 25.95 -0.67
C SER A 96 -37.09 26.44 0.44
N HIS A 97 -35.86 26.83 0.08
CA HIS A 97 -34.84 27.33 1.00
C HIS A 97 -34.62 28.84 0.89
N LYS A 98 -35.48 29.58 0.16
CA LYS A 98 -35.29 31.01 -0.15
C LYS A 98 -35.25 31.94 1.07
N ASP A 99 -35.80 31.50 2.20
CA ASP A 99 -35.83 32.28 3.45
C ASP A 99 -34.81 31.75 4.48
N ASP A 100 -34.05 30.68 4.15
CA ASP A 100 -33.06 30.09 5.05
C ASP A 100 -31.69 30.79 4.91
N THR A 101 -31.30 31.50 5.97
CA THR A 101 -30.04 32.26 6.08
C THR A 101 -28.92 31.49 6.77
N GLN A 102 -29.16 30.25 7.19
CA GLN A 102 -28.22 29.46 7.99
C GLN A 102 -27.81 28.15 7.29
N GLY A 103 -28.75 27.43 6.70
CA GLY A 103 -28.50 26.25 5.88
C GLY A 103 -27.73 26.61 4.62
N ARG A 104 -26.96 25.67 4.06
CA ARG A 104 -26.04 25.93 2.94
C ARG A 104 -26.13 24.88 1.85
N TRP A 105 -25.94 25.35 0.62
CA TRP A 105 -25.63 24.51 -0.51
C TRP A 105 -24.14 24.18 -0.53
N TYR A 106 -23.82 22.91 -0.74
CA TYR A 106 -22.47 22.43 -0.96
C TYR A 106 -22.31 22.01 -2.41
N TYR A 107 -21.17 22.32 -3.02
CA TYR A 107 -20.90 22.01 -4.42
C TYR A 107 -19.69 21.10 -4.57
N ARG A 108 -19.72 20.24 -5.59
CA ARG A 108 -18.58 19.37 -5.93
C ARG A 108 -17.34 20.21 -6.27
N HIS A 109 -16.22 19.91 -5.63
CA HIS A 109 -14.95 20.59 -5.87
C HIS A 109 -13.80 19.59 -5.82
N CYS A 110 -12.93 19.63 -6.82
CA CYS A 110 -11.70 18.86 -6.85
C CYS A 110 -10.49 19.80 -6.83
N ASP A 111 -9.55 19.50 -5.95
CA ASP A 111 -8.30 20.24 -5.78
C ASP A 111 -7.13 19.34 -6.20
N ALA A 112 -6.69 19.52 -7.45
CA ALA A 112 -5.61 18.75 -8.04
C ALA A 112 -4.28 18.87 -7.28
N SER A 113 -4.10 19.92 -6.47
CA SER A 113 -2.88 20.11 -5.69
C SER A 113 -2.71 19.05 -4.58
N ARG A 114 -3.78 18.33 -4.23
CA ARG A 114 -3.83 17.28 -3.21
C ARG A 114 -3.47 15.89 -3.72
N LEU A 115 -3.22 15.74 -5.03
CA LEU A 115 -2.64 14.53 -5.59
C LEU A 115 -1.12 14.56 -5.44
N GLU A 116 -0.60 13.61 -4.66
CA GLU A 116 0.85 13.39 -4.49
C GLU A 116 1.32 12.16 -5.29
N PRO A 117 2.57 12.16 -5.81
CA PRO A 117 3.47 13.30 -6.03
C PRO A 117 3.17 14.02 -7.36
N LYS A 118 3.32 15.37 -7.40
CA LYS A 118 3.08 16.20 -8.60
C LYS A 118 4.02 15.90 -9.78
N THR A 119 5.09 15.12 -9.56
CA THR A 119 6.02 14.62 -10.57
C THR A 119 5.58 13.30 -11.20
N ASN A 120 4.42 12.77 -10.82
CA ASN A 120 3.91 11.51 -11.36
C ASN A 120 3.52 11.69 -12.84
N PRO A 121 4.10 10.92 -13.78
CA PRO A 121 3.72 10.98 -15.20
C PRO A 121 2.23 10.67 -15.42
N THR A 122 1.57 9.96 -14.50
CA THR A 122 0.13 9.64 -14.58
C THR A 122 -0.78 10.66 -13.87
N PHE A 123 -0.26 11.82 -13.44
CA PHE A 123 -1.02 12.80 -12.65
C PHE A 123 -2.39 13.16 -13.24
N LYS A 124 -2.46 13.41 -14.55
CA LYS A 124 -3.73 13.75 -15.23
C LYS A 124 -4.72 12.59 -15.20
N GLU A 125 -4.24 11.38 -15.41
CA GLU A 125 -5.08 10.17 -15.43
C GLU A 125 -5.58 9.83 -14.02
N ASP A 126 -4.72 9.97 -13.01
CA ASP A 126 -5.10 9.76 -11.61
C ASP A 126 -6.14 10.80 -11.16
N LEU A 127 -5.97 12.08 -11.52
CA LEU A 127 -6.97 13.12 -11.23
C LEU A 127 -8.31 12.82 -11.90
N GLU A 128 -8.30 12.42 -13.17
CA GLU A 128 -9.52 12.11 -13.90
C GLU A 128 -10.25 10.91 -13.28
N LYS A 129 -9.50 9.87 -12.88
CA LYS A 129 -10.06 8.70 -12.19
C LYS A 129 -10.66 9.08 -10.82
N GLU A 130 -9.96 9.88 -10.02
CA GLU A 130 -10.48 10.35 -8.73
C GLU A 130 -11.74 11.20 -8.90
N ARG A 131 -11.75 12.11 -9.87
CA ARG A 131 -12.93 12.94 -10.18
C ARG A 131 -14.10 12.07 -10.60
N LYS A 132 -13.89 11.15 -11.55
CA LYS A 132 -14.93 10.25 -12.03
C LYS A 132 -15.51 9.41 -10.89
N ALA A 133 -14.65 8.78 -10.08
CA ALA A 133 -15.08 7.98 -8.94
C ALA A 133 -15.89 8.82 -7.93
N PHE A 134 -15.47 10.07 -7.68
CA PHE A 134 -16.21 10.99 -6.82
C PHE A 134 -17.58 11.34 -7.38
N GLU A 135 -17.67 11.68 -8.67
CA GLU A 135 -18.93 12.05 -9.34
C GLU A 135 -19.90 10.87 -9.45
N GLU A 136 -19.41 9.66 -9.69
CA GLU A 136 -20.22 8.43 -9.70
C GLU A 136 -20.77 8.10 -8.30
N ALA A 137 -19.94 8.28 -7.26
CA ALA A 137 -20.38 8.10 -5.87
C ALA A 137 -21.27 9.25 -5.35
N ASN A 138 -21.25 10.41 -6.02
CA ASN A 138 -21.95 11.63 -5.62
C ASN A 138 -22.61 12.25 -6.87
N PRO A 139 -23.74 11.68 -7.34
CA PRO A 139 -24.35 12.06 -8.61
C PRO A 139 -24.86 13.50 -8.61
N ASP A 140 -25.32 14.00 -7.46
CA ASP A 140 -25.80 15.36 -7.30
C ASP A 140 -24.66 16.37 -7.50
N GLN A 141 -24.93 17.46 -8.22
CA GLN A 141 -23.92 18.49 -8.42
C GLN A 141 -23.74 19.37 -7.19
N ASN A 142 -24.87 19.75 -6.59
CA ASN A 142 -24.90 20.44 -5.32
C ASN A 142 -25.91 19.77 -4.40
N ILE A 143 -25.65 19.83 -3.10
CA ILE A 143 -26.49 19.25 -2.07
C ILE A 143 -26.81 20.27 -1.00
N TRP A 144 -28.07 20.29 -0.60
CA TRP A 144 -28.55 21.14 0.48
C TRP A 144 -28.25 20.50 1.83
N VAL A 145 -27.71 21.28 2.77
CA VAL A 145 -27.46 20.85 4.14
C VAL A 145 -28.03 21.88 5.10
N PRO A 146 -29.03 21.51 5.92
CA PRO A 146 -29.58 22.40 6.94
C PRO A 146 -28.53 22.85 7.96
N ALA A 147 -28.78 23.99 8.62
CA ALA A 147 -27.91 24.48 9.67
C ALA A 147 -27.77 23.44 10.81
N GLY A 148 -26.55 23.27 11.32
CA GLY A 148 -26.25 22.33 12.40
C GLY A 148 -26.20 20.85 11.98
N GLN A 149 -26.55 20.51 10.73
CA GLN A 149 -26.34 19.17 10.19
C GLN A 149 -24.89 18.96 9.77
N GLN A 150 -24.45 17.69 9.79
CA GLN A 150 -23.10 17.34 9.40
C GLN A 150 -22.87 17.68 7.92
N ALA A 151 -21.75 18.35 7.64
CA ALA A 151 -21.33 18.58 6.26
C ALA A 151 -21.20 17.26 5.50
N PRO A 152 -21.37 17.28 4.17
CA PRO A 152 -21.30 16.07 3.37
C PRO A 152 -19.96 15.39 3.55
N ARG A 153 -19.99 14.07 3.74
CA ARG A 153 -18.76 13.32 4.02
C ARG A 153 -17.84 13.39 2.81
N PRO A 154 -16.55 13.69 3.00
CA PRO A 154 -15.61 13.66 1.91
C PRO A 154 -15.42 12.21 1.42
N TYR A 155 -15.17 12.06 0.13
CA TYR A 155 -14.97 10.77 -0.53
C TYR A 155 -13.49 10.55 -0.84
N ILE A 156 -13.07 9.29 -0.81
CA ILE A 156 -11.77 8.84 -1.29
C ILE A 156 -12.02 7.56 -2.08
N SER A 157 -11.41 7.48 -3.27
CA SER A 157 -11.51 6.26 -4.07
C SER A 157 -10.83 5.08 -3.35
N GLY A 158 -11.32 3.87 -3.60
CA GLY A 158 -10.69 2.63 -3.13
C GLY A 158 -9.23 2.52 -3.58
N THR A 159 -8.91 3.01 -4.78
CA THR A 159 -7.54 3.06 -5.32
C THR A 159 -6.62 3.93 -4.46
N ARG A 160 -7.03 5.18 -4.16
CA ARG A 160 -6.21 6.10 -3.36
C ARG A 160 -6.13 5.63 -1.91
N LEU A 161 -7.25 5.13 -1.36
CA LEU A 161 -7.30 4.54 -0.03
C LEU A 161 -6.30 3.39 0.11
N ALA A 162 -6.25 2.48 -0.87
CA ALA A 162 -5.30 1.37 -0.89
C ALA A 162 -3.84 1.83 -0.98
N LYS A 163 -3.54 2.80 -1.85
CA LYS A 163 -2.18 3.37 -1.98
C LYS A 163 -1.69 3.99 -0.68
N VAL A 164 -2.49 4.87 -0.07
CA VAL A 164 -2.13 5.51 1.20
C VAL A 164 -1.96 4.49 2.32
N ALA A 165 -2.86 3.52 2.40
CA ALA A 165 -2.76 2.48 3.42
C ALA A 165 -1.51 1.61 3.24
N TRP A 166 -1.18 1.26 2.01
CA TRP A 166 0.02 0.48 1.71
C TRP A 166 1.31 1.23 2.03
N ASP A 167 1.37 2.53 1.78
CA ASP A 167 2.52 3.37 2.18
C ASP A 167 2.69 3.43 3.71
N ALA A 168 1.59 3.27 4.46
CA ALA A 168 1.60 3.24 5.92
C ALA A 168 1.99 1.86 6.50
N VAL A 169 1.80 0.77 5.75
CA VAL A 169 2.13 -0.59 6.20
C VAL A 169 3.63 -0.71 6.51
N LYS A 170 3.95 -1.27 7.68
CA LYS A 170 5.31 -1.58 8.09
C LYS A 170 5.51 -3.09 8.10
N ILE A 171 6.38 -3.56 7.22
CA ILE A 171 6.78 -4.97 7.15
C ILE A 171 8.14 -5.10 7.88
N PRO A 172 8.25 -5.96 8.92
CA PRO A 172 9.51 -6.16 9.61
C PRO A 172 10.60 -6.72 8.69
N ALA A 173 11.86 -6.43 9.03
CA ALA A 173 13.01 -7.00 8.35
C ALA A 173 13.05 -8.53 8.54
N PRO A 174 13.49 -9.28 7.52
CA PRO A 174 13.53 -10.74 7.62
C PRO A 174 14.62 -11.17 8.61
N THR A 175 14.37 -12.26 9.31
CA THR A 175 15.33 -12.94 10.18
C THR A 175 15.50 -14.38 9.71
N VAL A 176 16.74 -14.87 9.76
CA VAL A 176 17.07 -16.22 9.33
C VAL A 176 17.91 -16.92 10.38
N GLU A 177 17.86 -18.24 10.36
CA GLU A 177 18.80 -19.11 11.05
C GLU A 177 19.54 -19.98 10.04
N THR A 178 20.70 -20.48 10.46
CA THR A 178 21.61 -21.22 9.58
C THR A 178 22.17 -22.47 10.23
N ASN A 179 22.48 -23.47 9.42
CA ASN A 179 23.21 -24.68 9.83
C ASN A 179 24.16 -25.12 8.69
N PRO A 180 25.41 -25.54 8.94
CA PRO A 180 26.02 -25.84 10.24
C PRO A 180 26.49 -24.60 11.01
N LYS A 181 26.68 -24.77 12.33
CA LYS A 181 27.34 -23.82 13.23
C LYS A 181 28.49 -24.53 13.97
N VAL A 182 29.68 -24.54 13.37
CA VAL A 182 30.85 -25.29 13.83
C VAL A 182 31.75 -24.45 14.74
N GLY A 183 32.24 -25.05 15.82
CA GLY A 183 33.18 -24.41 16.74
C GLY A 183 32.56 -23.29 17.57
N SER A 184 33.39 -22.61 18.37
CA SER A 184 32.94 -21.55 19.31
C SER A 184 32.42 -20.29 18.62
N GLN A 185 32.74 -20.09 17.34
CA GLN A 185 32.26 -18.97 16.53
C GLN A 185 30.98 -19.31 15.76
N GLY A 186 30.52 -20.57 15.78
CA GLY A 186 29.35 -21.01 15.03
C GLY A 186 29.52 -20.87 13.51
N ALA A 187 30.70 -21.20 13.00
CA ALA A 187 31.05 -21.00 11.59
C ALA A 187 30.37 -22.01 10.66
N THR A 188 30.04 -21.56 9.45
CA THR A 188 29.85 -22.48 8.33
C THR A 188 31.21 -22.78 7.67
N LEU A 189 31.24 -23.75 6.75
CA LEU A 189 32.46 -24.27 6.15
C LEU A 189 32.54 -23.96 4.65
N VAL A 190 33.75 -23.62 4.18
CA VAL A 190 34.04 -23.46 2.74
C VAL A 190 33.71 -24.75 1.98
N GLY A 191 33.06 -24.61 0.83
CA GLY A 191 32.68 -25.74 -0.03
C GLY A 191 31.50 -26.58 0.46
N MET A 192 30.91 -26.24 1.61
CA MET A 192 29.71 -26.90 2.13
C MET A 192 28.47 -26.01 1.98
N ASP A 193 27.34 -26.64 1.69
CA ASP A 193 26.05 -25.94 1.68
C ASP A 193 25.64 -25.57 3.11
N THR A 194 25.47 -24.28 3.35
CA THR A 194 24.85 -23.75 4.56
C THR A 194 23.35 -23.73 4.36
N TRP A 195 22.61 -24.54 5.11
CA TRP A 195 21.15 -24.49 5.18
C TRP A 195 20.71 -23.16 5.78
N VAL A 196 19.75 -22.47 5.14
CA VAL A 196 19.15 -21.22 5.64
C VAL A 196 17.63 -21.35 5.69
N TRP A 197 17.00 -20.85 6.75
CA TRP A 197 15.54 -20.76 6.85
C TRP A 197 15.10 -19.51 7.59
N ALA A 198 13.92 -19.00 7.25
CA ALA A 198 13.32 -17.85 7.89
C ALA A 198 12.83 -18.20 9.30
N THR A 199 12.95 -17.26 10.23
CA THR A 199 12.49 -17.42 11.63
C THR A 199 11.35 -16.47 11.98
N GLY A 200 10.79 -16.69 13.18
CA GLY A 200 9.42 -16.37 13.63
C GLY A 200 8.88 -14.95 13.49
N ASN A 201 9.63 -14.01 12.93
CA ASN A 201 9.17 -12.67 12.61
C ASN A 201 9.17 -12.35 11.11
N THR A 202 9.64 -13.24 10.24
CA THR A 202 9.68 -13.01 8.79
C THR A 202 8.30 -13.25 8.18
N PRO A 203 7.62 -12.20 7.68
CA PRO A 203 6.31 -12.37 7.07
C PRO A 203 6.39 -13.15 5.76
N THR A 204 5.44 -14.04 5.53
CA THR A 204 5.20 -14.69 4.24
C THR A 204 4.09 -13.98 3.47
N SER A 205 3.12 -13.42 4.20
CA SER A 205 2.05 -12.59 3.67
C SER A 205 1.70 -11.45 4.61
N VAL A 206 1.14 -10.39 4.04
CA VAL A 206 0.60 -9.23 4.76
C VAL A 206 -0.82 -9.00 4.26
N THR A 207 -1.74 -8.77 5.17
CA THR A 207 -3.09 -8.27 4.87
C THR A 207 -3.24 -6.91 5.54
N ALA A 208 -3.80 -5.94 4.83
CA ALA A 208 -4.16 -4.66 5.43
C ALA A 208 -5.57 -4.27 5.01
N LYS A 209 -6.32 -3.69 5.94
CA LYS A 209 -7.66 -3.17 5.71
C LYS A 209 -7.67 -1.70 6.08
N ALA A 210 -8.08 -0.87 5.13
CA ALA A 210 -8.20 0.55 5.32
C ALA A 210 -9.65 0.99 5.16
N THR A 211 -10.12 1.85 6.06
CA THR A 211 -11.50 2.34 6.05
C THR A 211 -11.53 3.86 6.15
N ALA A 212 -12.34 4.48 5.29
CA ALA A 212 -12.59 5.92 5.27
C ALA A 212 -14.04 6.18 4.85
N GLY A 213 -14.90 6.55 5.80
CA GLY A 213 -16.32 6.71 5.54
C GLY A 213 -16.98 5.40 5.11
N SER A 214 -17.59 5.37 3.92
CA SER A 214 -18.19 4.18 3.32
C SER A 214 -17.21 3.35 2.47
N THR A 215 -16.04 3.90 2.14
CA THR A 215 -15.03 3.20 1.34
C THR A 215 -14.16 2.35 2.25
N THR A 216 -14.01 1.06 1.91
CA THR A 216 -13.03 0.17 2.51
C THR A 216 -12.18 -0.45 1.41
N ALA A 217 -10.85 -0.44 1.58
CA ALA A 217 -9.91 -1.16 0.75
C ALA A 217 -9.28 -2.32 1.54
N THR A 218 -9.24 -3.50 0.93
CA THR A 218 -8.54 -4.69 1.44
C THR A 218 -7.32 -4.93 0.57
N ILE A 219 -6.16 -4.95 1.19
CA ILE A 219 -4.85 -5.14 0.57
C ILE A 219 -4.33 -6.51 0.98
N THR A 220 -3.82 -7.25 0.01
CA THR A 220 -3.13 -8.52 0.23
C THR A 220 -1.78 -8.47 -0.44
N ALA A 221 -0.74 -8.83 0.30
CA ALA A 221 0.60 -8.95 -0.23
C ALA A 221 1.18 -10.31 0.13
N GLY A 222 1.86 -10.93 -0.83
CA GLY A 222 2.51 -12.23 -0.66
C GLY A 222 3.94 -12.19 -1.16
N SER A 223 4.78 -13.06 -0.60
CA SER A 223 6.16 -13.25 -1.05
C SER A 223 6.42 -14.68 -1.47
N SER A 224 7.33 -14.86 -2.42
CA SER A 224 7.76 -16.17 -2.93
C SER A 224 8.88 -16.81 -2.10
N GLY A 225 9.53 -16.08 -1.19
CA GLY A 225 10.60 -16.63 -0.36
C GLY A 225 11.81 -15.72 -0.12
N LEU A 226 12.88 -16.33 0.38
CA LEU A 226 14.15 -15.68 0.67
C LEU A 226 14.97 -15.47 -0.60
N GLN A 227 15.58 -14.30 -0.72
CA GLN A 227 16.62 -13.99 -1.69
C GLN A 227 17.92 -13.68 -0.93
N LEU A 228 18.92 -14.55 -1.09
CA LEU A 228 20.18 -14.45 -0.36
C LEU A 228 21.31 -14.00 -1.28
N SER A 229 22.22 -13.19 -0.74
CA SER A 229 23.44 -12.78 -1.44
C SER A 229 24.56 -12.50 -0.45
N ALA A 230 25.76 -12.95 -0.75
CA ALA A 230 26.95 -12.72 0.06
C ALA A 230 28.21 -12.72 -0.82
N PRO A 231 29.29 -12.01 -0.43
CA PRO A 231 30.59 -12.18 -1.06
C PRO A 231 31.04 -13.65 -1.03
N ASP A 232 31.60 -14.13 -2.15
CA ASP A 232 32.04 -15.51 -2.36
C ASP A 232 30.96 -16.59 -2.13
N GLY A 233 29.70 -16.17 -2.00
CA GLY A 233 28.55 -17.03 -1.71
C GLY A 233 27.71 -17.30 -2.94
N LYS A 234 27.28 -18.54 -3.14
CA LYS A 234 26.29 -18.94 -4.13
C LYS A 234 25.04 -19.46 -3.43
N ALA A 235 23.95 -18.72 -3.53
CA ALA A 235 22.67 -19.08 -2.92
C ALA A 235 21.75 -19.81 -3.89
N SER A 236 20.93 -20.71 -3.35
CA SER A 236 19.84 -21.37 -4.05
C SER A 236 18.67 -21.54 -3.08
N CYS A 237 17.59 -20.78 -3.27
CA CYS A 237 16.44 -20.79 -2.36
C CYS A 237 15.12 -20.89 -3.11
N THR A 238 14.27 -21.78 -2.61
CA THR A 238 12.86 -21.92 -2.94
C THR A 238 12.06 -21.73 -1.66
N GLY A 239 11.13 -20.77 -1.65
CA GLY A 239 10.35 -20.46 -0.46
C GLY A 239 11.19 -19.87 0.67
N PHE A 240 10.74 -20.09 1.91
CA PHE A 240 11.32 -19.50 3.12
C PHE A 240 12.36 -20.40 3.82
N GLY A 241 12.77 -21.51 3.18
CA GLY A 241 13.54 -22.55 3.84
C GLY A 241 12.68 -23.43 4.75
N VAL A 242 13.29 -24.50 5.28
CA VAL A 242 12.70 -25.37 6.31
C VAL A 242 13.66 -25.39 7.49
N ALA A 243 13.15 -25.34 8.71
CA ALA A 243 14.00 -25.38 9.90
C ALA A 243 14.81 -26.67 9.96
N TRP A 244 16.12 -26.55 10.15
CA TRP A 244 16.98 -27.72 10.31
C TRP A 244 16.74 -28.39 11.67
N HIS A 245 16.76 -29.72 11.68
CA HIS A 245 16.89 -30.53 12.88
C HIS A 245 17.74 -31.77 12.60
N SER A 246 18.23 -32.40 13.67
CA SER A 246 19.02 -33.63 13.55
C SER A 246 18.23 -34.73 12.83
N GLY A 247 18.91 -35.51 11.99
CA GLY A 247 18.33 -36.60 11.20
C GLY A 247 17.76 -36.18 9.83
N MET A 248 17.73 -34.90 9.50
CA MET A 248 17.40 -34.43 8.14
C MET A 248 18.45 -34.90 7.11
N PRO A 249 18.04 -35.41 5.93
CA PRO A 249 18.97 -35.80 4.88
C PRO A 249 19.82 -34.62 4.38
N GLU A 250 21.09 -34.88 4.06
CA GLU A 250 21.93 -33.90 3.38
C GLU A 250 21.32 -33.51 2.02
N GLY A 251 21.38 -32.22 1.67
CA GLY A 251 20.80 -31.69 0.43
C GLY A 251 19.27 -31.59 0.40
N SER A 252 18.55 -31.95 1.47
CA SER A 252 17.08 -31.83 1.53
C SER A 252 16.57 -30.40 1.74
N SER A 253 17.46 -29.46 2.07
CA SER A 253 17.09 -28.06 2.26
C SER A 253 16.55 -27.43 0.97
N PRO A 254 15.40 -26.73 1.01
CA PRO A 254 14.98 -25.92 -0.12
C PRO A 254 15.69 -24.55 -0.19
N CYS A 255 16.55 -24.20 0.77
CA CYS A 255 17.30 -22.95 0.77
C CYS A 255 18.71 -23.12 1.37
N THR A 256 19.72 -22.95 0.51
CA THR A 256 21.13 -23.08 0.88
C THR A 256 21.97 -21.93 0.36
N ILE A 257 23.13 -21.72 0.99
CA ILE A 257 24.21 -20.89 0.47
C ILE A 257 25.57 -21.56 0.71
N SER A 258 26.38 -21.73 -0.34
CA SER A 258 27.75 -22.25 -0.24
C SER A 258 28.77 -21.15 -0.48
N PHE A 259 29.92 -21.24 0.19
CA PHE A 259 31.00 -20.26 0.09
C PHE A 259 32.26 -20.88 -0.51
N ASN A 260 32.90 -20.17 -1.43
CA ASN A 260 34.13 -20.63 -2.09
C ASN A 260 35.42 -20.22 -1.36
N ARG A 261 35.32 -19.33 -0.36
CA ARG A 261 36.47 -18.77 0.35
C ARG A 261 36.13 -18.49 1.81
N SER A 262 37.13 -18.63 2.69
CA SER A 262 36.99 -18.27 4.11
C SER A 262 36.80 -16.77 4.29
N SER A 263 36.03 -16.38 5.31
CA SER A 263 35.81 -14.99 5.72
C SER A 263 37.04 -14.31 6.31
N ALA A 264 38.17 -15.01 6.49
CA ALA A 264 39.42 -14.45 7.01
C ALA A 264 39.88 -13.20 6.23
N HIS A 265 39.70 -13.20 4.90
CA HIS A 265 40.08 -12.07 4.06
C HIS A 265 39.13 -10.86 4.16
N LEU A 266 37.98 -11.02 4.83
CA LEU A 266 36.97 -9.98 5.10
C LEU A 266 36.97 -9.53 6.57
N GLY A 267 38.01 -9.90 7.34
CA GLY A 267 38.09 -9.55 8.77
C GLY A 267 37.37 -10.52 9.70
N GLY A 268 37.06 -11.75 9.24
CA GLY A 268 36.58 -12.85 10.08
C GLY A 268 35.11 -13.24 9.85
N THR A 269 34.29 -12.40 9.21
CA THR A 269 32.90 -12.74 8.87
C THR A 269 32.53 -12.26 7.46
N THR A 270 31.65 -13.01 6.80
CA THR A 270 31.06 -12.66 5.50
C THR A 270 29.66 -12.08 5.71
N PRO A 271 29.34 -10.88 5.18
CA PRO A 271 28.00 -10.31 5.30
C PRO A 271 27.02 -11.02 4.37
N LEU A 272 26.05 -11.74 4.94
CA LEU A 272 24.92 -12.33 4.24
C LEU A 272 23.77 -11.32 4.19
N THR A 273 23.42 -10.86 3.00
CA THR A 273 22.23 -10.04 2.74
C THR A 273 21.02 -10.94 2.51
N ILE A 274 19.93 -10.68 3.23
CA ILE A 274 18.66 -11.38 3.12
C ILE A 274 17.60 -10.39 2.62
N LYS A 275 16.92 -10.72 1.54
CA LYS A 275 15.81 -9.94 0.99
C LYS A 275 14.53 -10.77 0.90
N VAL A 276 13.40 -10.11 1.13
CA VAL A 276 12.06 -10.67 0.89
C VAL A 276 11.25 -9.61 0.16
N ALA A 277 10.76 -9.96 -1.03
CA ALA A 277 9.96 -9.08 -1.88
C ALA A 277 8.47 -9.47 -1.78
N TYR A 278 7.61 -8.48 -1.53
CA TYR A 278 6.16 -8.65 -1.37
C TYR A 278 5.44 -8.00 -2.54
N SER A 279 4.74 -8.83 -3.32
CA SER A 279 3.85 -8.37 -4.38
C SER A 279 2.47 -8.12 -3.79
N ALA A 280 1.94 -6.91 -3.97
CA ALA A 280 0.71 -6.46 -3.34
C ALA A 280 -0.40 -6.17 -4.36
N SER A 281 -1.63 -6.50 -3.99
CA SER A 281 -2.85 -6.16 -4.70
C SER A 281 -3.93 -5.72 -3.72
N TYR A 282 -4.99 -5.09 -4.24
CA TYR A 282 -6.11 -4.65 -3.43
C TYR A 282 -7.45 -4.83 -4.14
N THR A 283 -8.50 -4.90 -3.34
CA THR A 283 -9.90 -4.76 -3.73
C THR A 283 -10.57 -3.73 -2.84
N ALA A 284 -11.59 -3.03 -3.33
CA ALA A 284 -12.30 -2.02 -2.56
C ALA A 284 -13.82 -2.11 -2.74
N THR A 285 -14.56 -1.55 -1.77
CA THR A 285 -16.03 -1.60 -1.72
C THR A 285 -16.71 -0.77 -2.80
N ASP A 286 -15.98 0.13 -3.45
CA ASP A 286 -16.43 0.90 -4.62
C ASP A 286 -16.24 0.13 -5.95
N GLY A 287 -15.82 -1.14 -5.89
CA GLY A 287 -15.59 -2.00 -7.05
C GLY A 287 -14.18 -1.85 -7.66
N ASN A 288 -13.36 -0.91 -7.20
CA ASN A 288 -12.00 -0.75 -7.69
C ASN A 288 -11.10 -1.88 -7.18
N SER A 289 -10.12 -2.27 -8.02
CA SER A 289 -9.09 -3.25 -7.68
C SER A 289 -7.84 -3.01 -8.52
N GLY A 290 -6.71 -3.58 -8.08
CA GLY A 290 -5.47 -3.46 -8.84
C GLY A 290 -4.24 -3.95 -8.07
N THR A 291 -3.07 -3.65 -8.62
CA THR A 291 -1.78 -3.92 -8.00
C THR A 291 -1.22 -2.68 -7.32
N LEU A 292 -0.33 -2.89 -6.35
CA LEU A 292 0.38 -1.85 -5.61
C LEU A 292 1.90 -2.02 -5.79
N PRO A 293 2.70 -0.96 -5.57
CA PRO A 293 4.15 -1.08 -5.61
C PRO A 293 4.66 -2.17 -4.68
N ALA A 294 5.56 -3.03 -5.17
CA ALA A 294 6.15 -4.07 -4.35
C ALA A 294 7.02 -3.46 -3.25
N ILE A 295 6.97 -4.04 -2.05
CA ILE A 295 7.86 -3.69 -0.94
C ILE A 295 8.93 -4.77 -0.82
N THR A 296 10.20 -4.38 -0.67
CA THR A 296 11.30 -5.31 -0.37
C THR A 296 11.86 -4.99 1.00
N THR A 297 11.80 -5.95 1.93
CA THR A 297 12.49 -5.84 3.21
C THR A 297 13.87 -6.49 3.13
N THR A 298 14.84 -5.91 3.83
CA THR A 298 16.24 -6.37 3.80
C THR A 298 16.80 -6.44 5.21
N SER A 299 17.64 -7.44 5.47
CA SER A 299 18.51 -7.51 6.65
C SER A 299 19.87 -8.06 6.28
N THR A 300 20.82 -7.95 7.21
CA THR A 300 22.18 -8.48 7.04
C THR A 300 22.58 -9.24 8.29
N VAL A 301 23.12 -10.45 8.10
CA VAL A 301 23.72 -11.26 9.16
C VAL A 301 25.17 -11.53 8.81
N ASN A 302 26.09 -11.37 9.76
CA ASN A 302 27.50 -11.66 9.56
C ASN A 302 27.78 -13.13 9.89
N LEU A 303 28.17 -13.91 8.89
CA LEU A 303 28.45 -15.33 9.03
C LEU A 303 29.96 -15.59 9.08
N PRO A 304 30.51 -16.23 10.11
CA PRO A 304 31.87 -16.75 10.06
C PRO A 304 31.93 -17.92 9.08
N VAL A 305 32.89 -17.87 8.15
CA VAL A 305 33.13 -18.93 7.15
C VAL A 305 34.55 -19.46 7.36
N ALA A 306 34.65 -20.67 7.89
CA ALA A 306 35.92 -21.32 8.17
C ALA A 306 36.33 -22.26 7.04
N GLU A 307 37.62 -22.35 6.79
CA GLU A 307 38.20 -23.38 5.92
C GLU A 307 38.82 -24.46 6.80
N VAL A 308 38.48 -25.72 6.54
CA VAL A 308 39.08 -26.85 7.24
C VAL A 308 40.33 -27.27 6.49
N GLN A 309 41.48 -27.13 7.14
CA GLN A 309 42.74 -27.66 6.64
C GLN A 309 43.11 -28.93 7.41
N THR A 310 43.44 -30.00 6.69
CA THR A 310 43.97 -31.22 7.29
C THR A 310 45.48 -31.11 7.43
N LEU A 311 45.98 -31.21 8.67
CA LEU A 311 47.41 -31.31 8.97
C LEU A 311 47.84 -32.78 8.89
N THR A 312 48.51 -33.16 7.81
CA THR A 312 49.22 -34.45 7.73
C THR A 312 50.60 -34.31 8.35
N THR A 313 50.77 -34.79 9.59
CA THR A 313 52.09 -34.92 10.19
C THR A 313 52.77 -36.18 9.65
N ASN A 314 53.69 -36.02 8.70
CA ASN A 314 54.63 -37.09 8.35
C ASN A 314 55.55 -37.30 9.56
N GLY A 315 55.28 -38.34 10.35
CA GLY A 315 56.13 -38.72 11.48
C GLY A 315 57.54 -38.99 10.98
N LYS A 316 58.48 -38.06 11.23
CA LYS A 316 59.89 -38.33 11.03
C LYS A 316 60.33 -39.33 12.10
N ASN A 317 60.67 -40.52 11.61
CA ASN A 317 61.40 -41.61 12.24
C ASN A 317 62.42 -41.08 13.29
N PRO A 318 62.41 -41.56 14.54
CA PRO A 318 63.40 -41.15 15.52
C PRO A 318 64.77 -41.66 15.06
N ARG A 319 65.67 -40.75 14.68
CA ARG A 319 67.09 -41.09 14.62
C ARG A 319 67.54 -41.29 16.07
N GLN A 320 67.70 -42.55 16.46
CA GLN A 320 68.52 -42.93 17.60
C GLN A 320 69.97 -42.55 17.28
N ASN A 321 70.63 -41.94 18.27
CA ASN A 321 72.08 -41.71 18.28
C ASN A 321 72.85 -43.02 18.20
#